data_AF-A0A847NUJ7-F1
#
_entry.id   AF-A0A847NUJ7-F1
#
_cell.length_a   1.000
_cell.length_b   1.000
_cell.length_c   1.000
_cell.angle_alpha   90.00
_cell.angle_beta   90.00
_cell.angle_gamma   90.00
#
_symmetry.space_group_name_H-M   'P 1'
#
loop_
_entity.id
_entity.type
_entity.pdbx_description
1 polymer ?
#
loop_
_entity_poly.entity_id
_entity_poly.type
_entity_poly.pdbx_seq_one_letter_code
_entity_poly.pdbx_strand_id
1 'polypeptide(L)'
;EDIKLISSLNNYGVEALTDYLEDREIDYIYFVGLTNSGKSSLINKLIELNDTNLNQLTTSYIPNTTLDFIRIKIKDNLTVIDSPGFIIDTIQDDLILKKYNLKVCLKPKTFQMKTGETLEIENMYFNFSDDTSVTLYMANDLRVRKYYKPVTYEYRIDIGYESDLIVSGLGFLNIKKSCVVRVANIKANLIEVRSSILGG
;
A
#
# COMPACT_ATOMS: atom_id res chain seq x y z
N GLU A 1 -10.26 -1.97 18.18
CA GLU A 1 -9.56 -1.02 17.31
C GLU A 1 -10.54 -0.50 16.28
N ASP A 2 -10.60 0.81 16.08
CA ASP A 2 -11.38 1.41 15.00
C ASP A 2 -10.48 1.57 13.77
N ILE A 3 -10.82 0.92 12.66
CA ILE A 3 -10.11 1.06 11.38
C ILE A 3 -10.89 2.04 10.51
N LYS A 4 -10.22 3.09 10.02
CA LYS A 4 -10.79 4.07 9.08
C LYS A 4 -10.04 4.02 7.76
N LEU A 5 -10.78 3.95 6.66
CA LEU A 5 -10.24 4.02 5.31
C LEU A 5 -10.31 5.47 4.82
N ILE A 6 -9.18 6.00 4.37
CA ILE A 6 -9.04 7.41 3.99
C ILE A 6 -8.28 7.52 2.67
N SER A 7 -8.70 8.44 1.81
CA SER A 7 -7.92 8.90 0.66
C SER A 7 -7.82 10.42 0.68
N SER A 8 -6.64 10.94 1.05
CA SER A 8 -6.36 12.38 1.01
C SER A 8 -6.42 12.95 -0.42
N LEU A 9 -6.21 12.10 -1.44
CA LEU A 9 -6.28 12.50 -2.85
C LEU A 9 -7.73 12.68 -3.31
N ASN A 10 -8.62 11.78 -2.90
CA ASN A 10 -10.03 11.77 -3.33
C ASN A 10 -10.98 12.39 -2.30
N ASN A 11 -10.45 12.98 -1.23
CA ASN A 11 -11.18 13.46 -0.04
C ASN A 11 -12.08 12.40 0.62
N TYR A 12 -11.83 11.11 0.37
CA TYR A 12 -12.64 10.04 0.93
C TYR A 12 -12.30 9.83 2.40
N GLY A 13 -13.32 9.82 3.26
CA GLY A 13 -13.18 9.52 4.69
C GLY A 13 -12.46 10.59 5.51
N VAL A 14 -12.08 11.73 4.91
CA VAL A 14 -11.35 12.79 5.61
C VAL A 14 -12.28 13.58 6.54
N GLU A 15 -13.48 13.94 6.09
CA GLU A 15 -14.49 14.60 6.94
C GLU A 15 -14.90 13.70 8.12
N ALA A 16 -15.15 12.42 7.86
CA ALA A 16 -15.45 11.44 8.90
C ALA A 16 -14.29 11.19 9.89
N LEU A 17 -13.04 11.49 9.49
CA LEU A 17 -11.92 11.54 10.43
C LEU A 17 -11.99 12.80 11.28
N THR A 18 -12.24 13.97 10.68
CA THR A 18 -12.41 15.23 11.40
C THR A 18 -13.52 15.09 12.46
N ASP A 19 -14.72 14.68 12.09
CA ASP A 19 -15.85 14.50 13.01
C ASP A 19 -15.49 13.56 14.16
N TYR A 20 -14.81 12.44 13.85
CA TYR A 20 -14.35 11.50 14.87
C TYR A 20 -13.41 12.12 15.91
N LEU A 21 -12.53 13.02 15.47
CA LEU A 21 -11.57 13.72 16.33
C LEU A 21 -12.28 14.80 17.16
N GLU A 22 -13.28 15.49 16.60
CA GLU A 22 -14.09 16.50 17.30
C GLU A 22 -14.98 15.88 18.37
N ASP A 23 -15.72 14.83 18.01
CA ASP A 23 -16.63 14.12 18.92
C ASP A 23 -15.92 13.53 20.15
N ARG A 24 -14.60 13.34 20.05
CA ARG A 24 -13.75 12.79 21.12
C ARG A 24 -12.90 13.83 21.82
N GLU A 25 -13.05 15.10 21.46
CA GLU A 25 -12.30 16.22 22.04
C GLU A 25 -10.77 15.95 22.03
N ILE A 26 -10.26 15.44 20.91
CA ILE A 26 -8.84 15.08 20.78
C ILE A 26 -7.97 16.33 20.58
N ASP A 27 -7.14 16.66 21.57
CA ASP A 27 -6.26 17.83 21.52
C ASP A 27 -4.96 17.61 20.74
N TYR A 28 -4.42 16.39 20.72
CA TYR A 28 -3.12 16.06 20.13
C TYR A 28 -3.19 14.79 19.29
N ILE A 29 -2.70 14.86 18.04
CA ILE A 29 -2.64 13.71 17.13
C ILE A 29 -1.21 13.49 16.68
N TYR A 30 -0.70 12.28 16.85
CA TYR A 30 0.60 11.86 16.33
C TYR A 30 0.42 11.06 15.05
N PHE A 31 0.98 11.54 13.94
CA PHE A 31 1.03 10.79 12.68
C PHE A 31 2.29 9.94 12.65
N VAL A 32 2.10 8.62 12.75
CA VAL A 32 3.19 7.64 12.76
C VAL A 32 2.99 6.66 11.61
N GLY A 33 4.05 6.32 10.89
CA GLY A 33 3.96 5.40 9.76
C GLY A 33 5.14 5.49 8.81
N LEU A 34 5.13 4.66 7.78
CA LEU A 34 6.23 4.55 6.82
C LEU A 34 6.45 5.82 6.02
N THR A 35 7.68 6.01 5.53
CA THR A 35 7.95 6.96 4.46
C THR A 35 7.11 6.60 3.23
N ASN A 36 6.51 7.62 2.59
CA ASN A 36 5.58 7.46 1.46
C ASN A 36 4.23 6.79 1.77
N SER A 37 3.80 6.71 3.04
CA SER A 37 2.48 6.18 3.41
C SER A 37 1.32 7.18 3.27
N GLY A 38 1.59 8.41 2.82
CA GLY A 38 0.60 9.47 2.67
C GLY A 38 0.36 10.35 3.92
N LYS A 39 1.20 10.27 4.96
CA LYS A 39 1.09 11.09 6.20
C LYS A 39 0.98 12.59 5.89
N SER A 40 2.00 13.15 5.23
CA SER A 40 2.04 14.59 4.94
C SER A 40 0.88 15.03 4.02
N SER A 41 0.41 14.16 3.12
CA SER A 41 -0.78 14.44 2.29
C SER A 41 -2.05 14.52 3.13
N LEU A 42 -2.22 13.64 4.13
CA LEU A 42 -3.36 13.69 5.05
C LEU A 42 -3.28 14.91 5.97
N ILE A 43 -2.09 15.24 6.50
CA ILE A 43 -1.88 16.44 7.32
C ILE A 43 -2.24 17.70 6.54
N ASN A 44 -1.72 17.86 5.32
CA ASN A 44 -2.05 19.00 4.46
C ASN A 44 -3.56 19.10 4.19
N LYS A 45 -4.23 17.96 4.00
CA LYS A 45 -5.67 17.92 3.79
C LYS A 45 -6.46 18.34 5.03
N LEU A 46 -6.03 17.92 6.22
CA LEU A 46 -6.64 18.35 7.48
C LEU A 46 -6.46 19.85 7.70
N ILE A 47 -5.29 20.40 7.37
CA ILE A 47 -5.06 21.86 7.42
C ILE A 47 -6.03 22.56 6.46
N GLU A 48 -6.09 22.16 5.19
CA GLU A 48 -6.97 22.76 4.17
C GLU A 48 -8.45 22.79 4.59
N LEU A 49 -8.96 21.73 5.24
CA LEU A 49 -10.36 21.64 5.67
C LEU A 49 -10.68 22.53 6.87
N ASN A 50 -9.71 22.79 7.75
CA ASN A 50 -9.91 23.59 8.97
C ASN A 50 -9.52 25.06 8.78
N ASP A 51 -8.74 25.37 7.73
CA ASP A 51 -8.15 26.67 7.50
C ASP A 51 -8.95 27.49 6.48
N THR A 52 -10.18 27.89 6.83
CA THR A 52 -10.94 28.90 6.06
C THR A 52 -10.29 30.30 6.08
N ASN A 53 -9.21 30.51 6.85
CA ASN A 53 -8.48 31.78 6.96
C ASN A 53 -6.97 31.53 6.97
N LEU A 54 -6.40 31.36 5.76
CA LEU A 54 -4.99 31.19 5.33
C LEU A 54 -3.86 31.96 6.08
N ASN A 55 -4.14 32.72 7.14
CA ASN A 55 -3.24 33.64 7.82
C ASN A 55 -2.87 33.26 9.27
N GLN A 56 -3.24 32.09 9.80
CA GLN A 56 -2.88 31.68 11.18
C GLN A 56 -2.12 30.36 11.32
N LEU A 57 -1.40 29.93 10.28
CA LEU A 57 -0.34 28.92 10.45
C LEU A 57 0.86 29.56 11.18
N THR A 58 0.81 29.63 12.50
CA THR A 58 2.01 29.80 13.32
C THR A 58 2.80 28.50 13.27
N THR A 59 3.65 28.40 12.24
CA THR A 59 4.70 27.40 12.21
C THR A 59 5.68 27.75 13.33
N SER A 60 5.64 27.06 14.46
CA SER A 60 6.81 27.01 15.33
C SER A 60 7.84 26.11 14.64
N TYR A 61 8.49 26.64 13.60
CA TYR A 61 9.75 26.11 13.10
C TYR A 61 10.76 26.28 14.23
N ILE A 62 11.05 25.19 14.94
CA ILE A 62 12.26 25.10 15.78
C ILE A 62 13.21 24.18 15.03
N PRO A 63 14.00 24.69 14.07
CA PRO A 63 15.01 23.89 13.41
C PRO A 63 16.18 23.76 14.39
N ASN A 64 16.28 22.62 15.09
CA ASN A 64 17.51 22.12 15.71
C ASN A 64 17.25 20.88 16.59
N THR A 65 17.04 19.67 16.04
CA THR A 65 17.53 18.39 16.59
C THR A 65 17.25 17.17 15.68
N THR A 66 18.05 16.97 14.63
CA THR A 66 18.45 15.65 14.06
C THR A 66 17.41 14.55 13.71
N LEU A 67 16.11 14.69 13.96
CA LEU A 67 14.96 13.83 13.63
C LEU A 67 13.68 14.57 14.11
N ASP A 68 13.44 15.78 13.57
CA ASP A 68 12.53 16.73 14.21
C ASP A 68 11.05 16.45 13.91
N PHE A 69 10.29 16.11 14.95
CA PHE A 69 8.83 16.10 14.92
C PHE A 69 8.31 17.51 14.57
N ILE A 70 7.34 17.59 13.65
CA ILE A 70 6.74 18.87 13.23
C ILE A 70 5.41 19.04 13.95
N ARG A 71 5.24 20.11 14.73
CA ARG A 71 3.99 20.43 15.43
C ARG A 71 3.23 21.51 14.68
N ILE A 72 1.97 21.25 14.37
CA ILE A 72 1.09 22.11 13.59
C ILE A 72 -0.21 22.28 14.37
N LYS A 73 -0.49 23.49 14.83
CA LYS A 73 -1.78 23.82 15.44
C LYS A 73 -2.81 24.00 14.32
N ILE A 74 -3.83 23.15 14.27
CA ILE A 74 -4.88 23.17 13.24
C ILE A 74 -6.07 24.03 13.68
N LYS A 75 -6.42 23.98 14.98
CA LYS A 75 -7.40 24.87 15.64
C LYS A 75 -7.06 24.98 17.13
N ASP A 76 -7.83 25.73 17.90
CA ASP A 76 -7.52 26.00 19.31
C ASP A 76 -7.30 24.74 20.15
N ASN A 77 -8.14 23.73 19.96
CA ASN A 77 -8.08 22.46 20.68
C ASN A 77 -7.67 21.30 19.77
N LEU A 78 -6.79 21.55 18.78
CA LEU A 78 -6.25 20.47 17.94
C LEU A 78 -4.86 20.80 17.42
N THR A 79 -3.89 20.00 17.84
CA THR A 79 -2.50 20.03 17.38
C THR A 79 -2.14 18.70 16.72
N VAL A 80 -1.62 18.78 15.50
CA VAL A 80 -1.07 17.65 14.77
C VAL A 80 0.44 17.61 14.91
N ILE A 81 0.98 16.44 15.18
CA ILE A 81 2.40 16.16 15.27
C ILE A 81 2.78 15.19 14.14
N ASP A 82 3.53 15.65 13.14
CA ASP A 82 4.15 14.79 12.14
C ASP A 82 5.42 14.17 12.71
N SER A 83 5.57 12.86 12.55
CA SER A 83 6.79 12.14 12.94
C SER A 83 7.59 11.75 11.70
N PRO A 84 8.94 11.69 11.80
CA PRO A 84 9.76 11.14 10.74
C PRO A 84 9.26 9.75 10.33
N GLY A 85 9.13 9.52 9.01
CA GLY A 85 8.72 8.23 8.51
C GLY A 85 9.78 7.16 8.74
N PHE A 86 9.37 5.96 9.15
CA PHE A 86 10.25 4.81 9.19
C PHE A 86 10.36 4.16 7.81
N ILE A 87 11.49 3.53 7.52
CA ILE A 87 11.75 2.85 6.24
C ILE A 87 11.68 1.35 6.48
N ILE A 88 10.90 0.62 5.67
CA ILE A 88 10.86 -0.85 5.66
C ILE A 88 11.26 -1.32 4.26
N ASP A 89 11.91 -2.48 4.18
CA ASP A 89 12.23 -3.18 2.94
C ASP A 89 10.95 -3.51 2.16
N THR A 90 10.64 -2.68 1.18
CA THR A 90 9.61 -2.94 0.16
C THR A 90 10.29 -2.92 -1.21
N ILE A 91 9.57 -3.20 -2.31
CA ILE A 91 10.08 -2.84 -3.64
C ILE A 91 10.13 -1.31 -3.67
N GLN A 92 11.24 -0.75 -3.18
CA GLN A 92 11.58 0.67 -3.22
C GLN A 92 12.43 0.99 -4.44
N ASP A 93 12.53 0.05 -5.39
CA ASP A 93 13.23 0.34 -6.64
C ASP A 93 12.49 1.49 -7.31
N ASP A 94 13.07 2.68 -7.16
CA ASP A 94 12.56 3.94 -7.66
C ASP A 94 12.22 3.83 -9.14
N LEU A 95 12.90 2.95 -9.89
CA LEU A 95 12.64 2.69 -11.30
C LEU A 95 11.32 1.95 -11.56
N ILE A 96 10.92 1.03 -10.69
CA ILE A 96 9.66 0.28 -10.83
C ILE A 96 8.50 1.15 -10.32
N LEU A 97 8.60 1.72 -9.12
CA LEU A 97 7.49 2.51 -8.56
C LEU A 97 7.26 3.86 -9.27
N LYS A 98 8.31 4.55 -9.76
CA LYS A 98 8.12 5.80 -10.54
C LYS A 98 7.56 5.55 -11.94
N LYS A 99 7.74 4.33 -12.48
CA LYS A 99 7.26 3.96 -13.82
C LYS A 99 5.74 3.82 -13.87
N TYR A 100 5.11 3.46 -12.75
CA TYR A 100 3.70 3.10 -12.73
C TYR A 100 2.81 4.14 -12.06
N ASN A 101 1.68 4.43 -12.69
CA ASN A 101 0.72 5.38 -12.13
C ASN A 101 -0.15 4.71 -11.06
N LEU A 102 0.28 4.77 -9.79
CA LEU A 102 -0.46 4.22 -8.65
C LEU A 102 -1.64 5.10 -8.19
N LYS A 103 -1.90 6.25 -8.84
CA LYS A 103 -3.00 7.15 -8.48
C LYS A 103 -4.35 6.78 -9.11
N VAL A 104 -4.38 5.77 -9.98
CA VAL A 104 -5.61 5.32 -10.63
C VAL A 104 -6.16 4.06 -9.95
N CYS A 105 -7.48 3.90 -10.00
CA CYS A 105 -8.13 2.69 -9.50
C CYS A 105 -7.57 1.45 -10.22
N LEU A 106 -7.24 0.42 -9.45
CA LEU A 106 -6.74 -0.85 -9.99
C LEU A 106 -7.83 -1.56 -10.78
N LYS A 107 -7.46 -2.11 -11.92
CA LYS A 107 -8.33 -2.90 -12.80
C LYS A 107 -7.94 -4.38 -12.64
N PRO A 108 -8.77 -5.21 -11.99
CA PRO A 108 -8.45 -6.61 -11.78
C PRO A 108 -8.22 -7.34 -13.10
N LYS A 109 -7.15 -8.12 -13.22
CA LYS A 109 -6.86 -8.95 -14.38
C LYS A 109 -6.81 -10.42 -13.98
N THR A 110 -7.73 -11.23 -14.51
CA THR A 110 -7.83 -12.65 -14.17
C THR A 110 -7.19 -13.54 -15.22
N PHE A 111 -6.38 -14.50 -14.77
CA PHE A 111 -5.76 -15.54 -15.58
C PHE A 111 -6.24 -16.91 -15.10
N GLN A 112 -6.63 -17.77 -16.04
CA GLN A 112 -6.86 -19.19 -15.76
C GLN A 112 -5.55 -19.92 -15.97
N MET A 113 -4.94 -20.35 -14.87
CA MET A 113 -3.66 -21.05 -14.87
C MET A 113 -3.91 -22.55 -14.83
N LYS A 114 -3.20 -23.28 -15.69
CA LYS A 114 -3.11 -24.73 -15.65
C LYS A 114 -1.89 -25.16 -14.86
N THR A 115 -1.91 -26.42 -14.45
CA THR A 115 -0.83 -27.12 -13.77
C THR A 115 0.48 -26.95 -14.53
N GLY A 116 1.48 -26.38 -13.85
CA GLY A 116 2.81 -26.13 -14.39
C GLY A 116 2.94 -24.90 -15.28
N GLU A 117 1.88 -24.10 -15.50
CA GLU A 117 2.00 -22.84 -16.24
C GLU A 117 2.64 -21.74 -15.40
N THR A 118 3.35 -20.84 -16.09
CA THR A 118 4.02 -19.69 -15.48
C THR A 118 3.36 -18.39 -15.90
N LEU A 119 3.07 -17.54 -14.93
CA LEU A 119 2.69 -16.15 -15.13
C LEU A 119 3.92 -15.26 -14.93
N GLU A 120 4.27 -14.48 -15.95
CA GLU A 120 5.30 -13.45 -15.86
C GLU A 120 4.63 -12.09 -15.60
N ILE A 121 5.09 -11.41 -14.55
CA ILE A 121 4.71 -10.04 -14.19
C ILE A 121 5.98 -9.19 -14.27
N GLU A 122 6.09 -8.35 -15.29
CA GLU A 122 7.33 -7.69 -15.73
C GLU A 122 8.44 -8.70 -16.01
N ASN A 123 9.28 -9.00 -15.01
CA ASN A 123 10.32 -10.00 -15.06
C ASN A 123 10.25 -10.97 -13.86
N MET A 124 9.20 -10.90 -13.04
CA MET A 124 8.96 -11.83 -11.93
C MET A 124 8.17 -13.03 -12.46
N TYR A 125 8.53 -14.23 -12.04
CA TYR A 125 7.93 -15.46 -12.56
C TYR A 125 7.24 -16.24 -11.45
N PHE A 126 5.96 -16.59 -11.67
CA PHE A 126 5.13 -17.35 -10.74
C PHE A 126 4.60 -18.60 -11.44
N ASN A 127 5.04 -19.77 -10.99
CA ASN A 127 4.64 -21.06 -11.55
C ASN A 127 3.71 -21.80 -10.60
N PHE A 128 2.56 -22.24 -11.10
CA PHE A 128 1.49 -22.83 -10.30
C PHE A 128 1.52 -24.34 -10.40
N SER A 129 1.54 -25.05 -9.26
CA SER A 129 1.54 -26.52 -9.25
C SER A 129 0.21 -27.16 -9.64
N ASP A 130 -0.88 -26.40 -9.65
CA ASP A 130 -2.24 -26.90 -9.86
C ASP A 130 -3.07 -25.91 -10.70
N ASP A 131 -4.14 -26.39 -11.31
CA ASP A 131 -5.10 -25.58 -12.05
C ASP A 131 -5.82 -24.61 -11.09
N THR A 132 -5.68 -23.29 -11.30
CA THR A 132 -6.27 -22.26 -10.44
C THR A 132 -6.62 -20.98 -11.20
N SER A 133 -7.58 -20.24 -10.69
CA SER A 133 -7.86 -18.88 -11.15
C SER A 133 -7.03 -17.91 -10.33
N VAL A 134 -6.32 -17.02 -11.02
CA VAL A 134 -5.44 -16.01 -10.41
C VAL A 134 -5.91 -14.62 -10.85
N THR A 135 -6.33 -13.79 -9.91
CA THR A 135 -6.74 -12.40 -10.19
C THR A 135 -5.71 -11.43 -9.65
N LEU A 136 -5.17 -10.59 -10.53
CA LEU A 136 -4.19 -9.57 -10.17
C LEU A 136 -4.86 -8.28 -9.74
N TYR A 137 -4.52 -7.82 -8.54
CA TYR A 137 -4.84 -6.50 -8.00
C TYR A 137 -3.53 -5.73 -7.86
N MET A 138 -3.02 -5.25 -9.00
CA MET A 138 -1.70 -4.62 -9.11
C MET A 138 -1.77 -3.43 -10.08
N ALA A 139 -0.69 -2.64 -10.17
CA ALA A 139 -0.62 -1.49 -11.07
C ALA A 139 -1.04 -1.84 -12.52
N ASN A 140 -1.89 -0.99 -13.10
CA ASN A 140 -2.63 -1.28 -14.33
C ASN A 140 -1.75 -1.48 -15.57
N ASP A 141 -0.61 -0.82 -15.56
CA ASP A 141 0.40 -0.69 -16.61
C ASP A 141 1.53 -1.72 -16.49
N LEU A 142 1.46 -2.63 -15.51
CA LEU A 142 2.34 -3.80 -15.45
C LEU A 142 2.13 -4.70 -16.67
N ARG A 143 3.24 -5.08 -17.30
CA ARG A 143 3.30 -6.12 -18.33
C ARG A 143 3.04 -7.46 -17.68
N VAL A 144 1.94 -8.12 -18.05
CA VAL A 144 1.59 -9.45 -17.54
C VAL A 144 1.29 -10.37 -18.71
N ARG A 145 1.86 -11.59 -18.69
CA ARG A 145 1.58 -12.62 -19.71
C ARG A 145 1.93 -14.01 -19.20
N LYS A 146 1.33 -15.04 -19.82
CA LYS A 146 1.81 -16.41 -19.67
C LYS A 146 3.20 -16.56 -20.30
N TYR A 147 4.08 -17.29 -19.63
CA TYR A 147 5.46 -17.51 -20.04
C TYR A 147 5.73 -18.99 -20.25
N TYR A 148 6.36 -19.35 -21.37
CA TYR A 148 6.49 -20.73 -21.83
C TYR A 148 7.95 -21.21 -21.97
N LYS A 149 8.93 -20.34 -21.74
CA LYS A 149 10.34 -20.74 -21.78
C LYS A 149 10.75 -21.31 -20.41
N PRO A 150 11.82 -22.12 -20.35
CA PRO A 150 12.36 -22.60 -19.07
C PRO A 150 12.73 -21.45 -18.14
N VAL A 151 12.38 -21.59 -16.87
CA VAL A 151 12.73 -20.66 -15.77
C VAL A 151 13.30 -21.49 -14.63
N THR A 152 14.40 -21.02 -14.04
CA THR A 152 14.93 -21.57 -12.78
C THR A 152 14.26 -20.85 -11.63
N TYR A 153 13.47 -21.58 -10.84
CA TYR A 153 12.80 -21.02 -9.66
C TYR A 153 13.73 -21.04 -8.44
N GLU A 154 13.66 -19.97 -7.65
CA GLU A 154 14.54 -19.71 -6.52
C GLU A 154 13.99 -20.28 -5.21
N TYR A 155 12.66 -20.22 -5.03
CA TYR A 155 11.97 -20.73 -3.84
C TYR A 155 10.51 -21.09 -4.15
N ARG A 156 9.84 -21.71 -3.18
CA ARG A 156 8.44 -22.12 -3.26
C ARG A 156 7.64 -21.54 -2.11
N ILE A 157 6.35 -21.32 -2.34
CA ILE A 157 5.40 -20.81 -1.37
C ILE A 157 4.16 -21.69 -1.40
N ASP A 158 3.75 -22.18 -0.24
CA ASP A 158 2.49 -22.91 -0.08
C ASP A 158 1.34 -21.91 0.05
N ILE A 159 0.36 -22.01 -0.86
CA ILE A 159 -0.80 -21.13 -0.92
C ILE A 159 -2.02 -21.89 -0.43
N GLY A 160 -2.71 -21.31 0.55
CA GLY A 160 -3.97 -21.82 1.07
C GLY A 160 -5.14 -21.65 0.08
N TYR A 161 -6.31 -22.16 0.47
CA TYR A 161 -7.54 -21.86 -0.27
C TYR A 161 -7.84 -20.35 -0.17
N GLU A 162 -8.25 -19.73 -1.27
CA GLU A 162 -8.60 -18.29 -1.34
C GLU A 162 -7.64 -17.36 -0.58
N SER A 163 -6.40 -17.34 -1.05
CA SER A 163 -5.33 -16.57 -0.42
C SER A 163 -4.81 -15.47 -1.36
N ASP A 164 -4.35 -14.38 -0.76
CA ASP A 164 -3.62 -13.33 -1.45
C ASP A 164 -2.12 -13.59 -1.31
N LEU A 165 -1.41 -13.75 -2.43
CA LEU A 165 0.04 -13.64 -2.49
C LEU A 165 0.38 -12.17 -2.75
N ILE A 166 0.90 -11.50 -1.74
CA ILE A 166 1.27 -10.09 -1.75
C ILE A 166 2.66 -9.93 -2.34
N VAL A 167 2.81 -8.96 -3.23
CA VAL A 167 4.10 -8.46 -3.72
C VAL A 167 4.27 -7.05 -3.18
N SER A 168 5.07 -6.90 -2.14
CA SER A 168 5.23 -5.66 -1.37
C SER A 168 5.59 -4.46 -2.26
N GLY A 169 4.66 -3.51 -2.37
CA GLY A 169 4.77 -2.30 -3.18
C GLY A 169 4.10 -2.36 -4.56
N LEU A 170 3.72 -3.54 -5.06
CA LEU A 170 3.07 -3.70 -6.38
C LEU A 170 1.61 -4.14 -6.33
N GLY A 171 1.20 -4.79 -5.25
CA GLY A 171 -0.17 -5.29 -5.07
C GLY A 171 -0.17 -6.78 -4.73
N PHE A 172 -1.20 -7.52 -5.15
CA PHE A 172 -1.32 -8.93 -4.83
C PHE A 172 -1.97 -9.77 -5.93
N LEU A 173 -1.71 -11.07 -5.87
CA LEU A 173 -2.33 -12.13 -6.65
C LEU A 173 -3.37 -12.82 -5.75
N ASN A 174 -4.65 -12.69 -6.07
CA ASN A 174 -5.69 -13.50 -5.44
C ASN A 174 -5.72 -14.87 -6.11
N ILE A 175 -5.44 -15.93 -5.34
CA ILE A 175 -5.34 -17.31 -5.82
C ILE A 175 -6.47 -18.12 -5.20
N LYS A 176 -7.35 -18.66 -6.04
CA LYS A 176 -8.60 -19.29 -5.57
C LYS A 176 -8.41 -20.68 -4.95
N LYS A 177 -7.57 -21.52 -5.54
CA LYS A 177 -7.31 -22.89 -5.06
C LYS A 177 -5.95 -23.01 -4.38
N SER A 178 -5.90 -23.88 -3.38
CA SER A 178 -4.64 -24.24 -2.74
C SER A 178 -3.68 -24.84 -3.76
N CYS A 179 -2.44 -24.36 -3.77
CA CYS A 179 -1.37 -24.85 -4.63
C CYS A 179 -0.02 -24.41 -4.11
N VAL A 180 1.04 -24.96 -4.67
CA VAL A 180 2.42 -24.48 -4.50
C VAL A 180 2.74 -23.51 -5.62
N VAL A 181 3.18 -22.31 -5.28
CA VAL A 181 3.70 -21.33 -6.22
C VAL A 181 5.22 -21.32 -6.15
N ARG A 182 5.89 -21.64 -7.28
CA ARG A 182 7.34 -21.47 -7.41
C ARG A 182 7.64 -20.10 -7.97
N VAL A 183 8.62 -19.42 -7.39
CA VAL A 183 8.90 -18.01 -7.67
C VAL A 183 10.33 -17.82 -8.17
N ALA A 184 10.53 -16.92 -9.11
CA ALA A 184 11.86 -16.49 -9.56
C ALA A 184 11.91 -14.96 -9.78
N ASN A 185 13.11 -14.39 -9.62
CA ASN A 185 13.43 -13.00 -9.87
C ASN A 185 12.66 -11.99 -8.99
N ILE A 186 12.45 -12.35 -7.72
CA ILE A 186 11.94 -11.46 -6.66
C ILE A 186 12.40 -12.02 -5.32
N LYS A 187 12.89 -11.15 -4.41
CA LYS A 187 13.37 -11.57 -3.09
C LYS A 187 12.22 -12.06 -2.20
N ALA A 188 12.46 -13.14 -1.44
CA ALA A 188 11.45 -13.74 -0.57
C ALA A 188 10.90 -12.79 0.51
N ASN A 189 11.71 -11.83 1.01
CA ASN A 189 11.25 -10.83 1.99
C ASN A 189 10.26 -9.81 1.42
N LEU A 190 10.02 -9.81 0.10
CA LEU A 190 9.04 -8.95 -0.56
C LEU A 190 7.74 -9.69 -0.89
N ILE A 191 7.62 -10.96 -0.48
CA ILE A 191 6.43 -11.77 -0.66
C ILE A 191 5.84 -12.14 0.70
N GLU A 192 4.54 -11.95 0.82
CA GLU A 192 3.74 -12.34 1.97
C GLU A 192 2.50 -13.10 1.50
N VAL A 193 1.99 -14.01 2.32
CA VAL A 193 0.72 -14.70 2.06
C VAL A 193 -0.24 -14.39 3.18
N ARG A 194 -1.49 -14.05 2.83
CA ARG A 194 -2.58 -13.86 3.77
C ARG A 194 -3.88 -14.46 3.24
N SER A 195 -4.88 -14.58 4.10
CA SER A 195 -6.26 -14.83 3.65
C SER A 195 -6.75 -13.69 2.76
N SER A 196 -7.53 -14.03 1.73
CA SER A 196 -8.09 -13.06 0.78
C SER A 196 -8.89 -11.96 1.49
N ILE A 197 -8.58 -10.69 1.18
CA ILE A 197 -9.38 -9.55 1.66
C ILE A 197 -10.72 -9.40 0.94
N LEU A 198 -10.91 -10.11 -0.17
CA LEU A 198 -12.10 -10.00 -1.02
C LEU A 198 -13.24 -10.92 -0.58
N GLY A 199 -12.99 -11.80 0.39
CA GLY A 199 -13.91 -12.87 0.76
C GLY A 199 -14.12 -13.90 -0.37
N GLY A 200 -14.68 -15.04 0.00
CA GLY A 200 -15.25 -16.04 -0.91
C GLY A 200 -16.76 -15.90 -0.97
#